data_AF-A0A9D3PPK4-F1
#
_entry.id   AF-A0A9D3PPK4-F1
#
_cell.length_a   1.000
_cell.length_b   1.000
_cell.length_c   1.000
_cell.angle_alpha   90.00
_cell.angle_beta   90.00
_cell.angle_gamma   90.00
#
_symmetry.space_group_name_H-M   'P 1'
#
loop_
_entity.id
_entity.type
_entity.pdbx_description
1 polymer ?
#
loop_
_entity_poly.entity_id
_entity_poly.type
_entity_poly.pdbx_seq_one_letter_code
_entity_poly.pdbx_strand_id
1 'polypeptide(L)'
;MIRLCVTLIVLGEVYTTHANAVVQPNLTIAAAVGETVTLTCIHPTDDFSSIIWFRHTVGQQPQYISCVYKLPKRNLSPSDAGTYYCAVATCGEILFGNGTRLDVQGTAQIAVLVWLSIGRTGALLFGLLMCALIIYCKPE
;
A
#
# COMPACT_ATOMS: atom_id res chain seq x y z
N MET A 1 54.84 -4.65 2.42
CA MET A 1 53.75 -5.30 3.17
C MET A 1 52.70 -4.31 3.67
N ILE A 2 53.06 -3.19 4.30
CA ILE A 2 52.10 -2.18 4.81
C ILE A 2 51.21 -1.58 3.71
N ARG A 3 51.77 -1.27 2.53
CA ARG A 3 50.99 -0.72 1.39
C ARG A 3 49.88 -1.64 0.90
N LEU A 4 50.13 -2.95 0.83
CA LEU A 4 49.14 -3.94 0.39
C LEU A 4 48.02 -4.10 1.42
N CYS A 5 48.35 -4.02 2.70
CA CYS A 5 47.40 -4.08 3.80
C CYS A 5 46.49 -2.84 3.81
N VAL A 6 47.05 -1.64 3.58
CA VAL A 6 46.25 -0.41 3.43
C VAL A 6 45.31 -0.55 2.24
N THR A 7 45.77 -0.99 1.06
CA THR A 7 44.90 -1.17 -0.11
C THR A 7 43.79 -2.20 0.15
N LEU A 8 44.06 -3.28 0.88
CA LEU A 8 43.06 -4.28 1.25
C LEU A 8 42.05 -3.76 2.28
N ILE A 9 42.48 -2.91 3.22
CA ILE A 9 41.57 -2.22 4.15
C ILE A 9 40.66 -1.27 3.36
N VAL A 10 41.22 -0.48 2.43
CA VAL A 10 40.41 0.43 1.60
C VAL A 10 39.46 -0.36 0.69
N LEU A 11 39.91 -1.47 0.09
CA LEU A 11 39.06 -2.35 -0.71
C LEU A 11 38.00 -3.06 0.15
N GLY A 12 38.30 -3.38 1.41
CA GLY A 12 37.35 -3.97 2.37
C GLY A 12 36.28 -2.98 2.82
N GLU A 13 36.65 -1.72 3.06
CA GLU A 13 35.72 -0.61 3.34
C GLU A 13 34.88 -0.24 2.11
N VAL A 14 35.45 -0.32 0.91
CA VAL A 14 34.73 -0.14 -0.37
C VAL A 14 33.85 -1.35 -0.71
N TYR A 15 34.18 -2.56 -0.25
CA TYR A 15 33.41 -3.79 -0.49
C TYR A 15 32.13 -3.87 0.34
N THR A 16 32.05 -3.15 1.46
CA THR A 16 30.77 -2.96 2.17
C THR A 16 30.05 -1.73 1.62
N THR A 17 29.56 -1.81 0.38
CA THR A 17 28.49 -0.92 -0.06
C THR A 17 27.23 -1.31 0.71
N HIS A 18 27.00 -0.67 1.85
CA HIS A 18 25.74 -0.79 2.56
C HIS A 18 24.63 -0.37 1.58
N ALA A 19 23.66 -1.25 1.33
CA ALA A 19 22.57 -0.95 0.41
C ALA A 19 21.72 0.18 1.02
N ASN A 20 22.04 1.45 0.75
CA ASN A 20 21.37 2.64 1.30
C ASN A 20 19.96 2.85 0.72
N ALA A 21 19.18 1.79 0.52
CA ALA A 21 17.85 1.88 -0.04
C ALA A 21 16.80 1.97 1.08
N VAL A 22 15.85 2.90 0.92
CA VAL A 22 14.67 3.00 1.78
C VAL A 22 13.65 1.95 1.36
N VAL A 23 13.26 1.09 2.30
CA VAL A 23 12.33 -0.02 2.02
C VAL A 23 10.97 0.26 2.66
N GLN A 24 9.95 0.35 1.80
CA GLN A 24 8.55 0.26 2.22
C GLN A 24 8.08 -1.19 2.00
N PRO A 25 7.86 -1.99 3.08
CA PRO A 25 7.64 -3.44 2.95
C PRO A 25 6.33 -3.78 2.26
N ASN A 26 5.32 -2.90 2.39
CA ASN A 26 4.00 -3.10 1.82
C ASN A 26 3.82 -2.19 0.60
N LEU A 27 3.57 -2.80 -0.56
CA LEU A 27 3.16 -2.07 -1.76
C LEU A 27 1.74 -1.52 -1.64
N THR A 28 0.84 -2.30 -1.03
CA THR A 28 -0.57 -1.95 -0.84
C THR A 28 -1.08 -2.46 0.50
N ILE A 29 -1.86 -1.64 1.20
CA ILE A 29 -2.55 -1.97 2.44
C ILE A 29 -4.04 -1.73 2.20
N ALA A 30 -4.85 -2.76 2.39
CA ALA A 30 -6.31 -2.65 2.36
C ALA A 30 -6.83 -2.63 3.80
N ALA A 31 -7.74 -1.71 4.10
CA ALA A 31 -8.35 -1.57 5.43
C ALA A 31 -9.79 -1.07 5.32
N ALA A 32 -10.62 -1.41 6.30
CA ALA A 32 -11.99 -0.96 6.40
C ALA A 32 -12.09 0.44 7.04
N VAL A 33 -13.20 1.13 6.80
CA VAL A 33 -13.52 2.41 7.45
C VAL A 33 -13.53 2.22 8.97
N GLY A 34 -12.88 3.14 9.70
CA GLY A 34 -12.76 3.12 11.15
C GLY A 34 -11.58 2.32 11.69
N GLU A 35 -10.88 1.54 10.87
CA GLU A 35 -9.69 0.79 11.30
C GLU A 35 -8.49 1.69 11.58
N THR A 36 -7.46 1.10 12.19
CA THR A 36 -6.15 1.73 12.40
C THR A 36 -5.08 0.92 11.71
N VAL A 37 -4.30 1.57 10.84
CA VAL A 37 -3.17 0.96 10.13
C VAL A 37 -1.89 1.70 10.46
N THR A 38 -0.75 1.02 10.36
CA THR A 38 0.56 1.64 10.56
C THR A 38 1.40 1.52 9.30
N LEU A 39 1.72 2.65 8.69
CA LEU A 39 2.67 2.73 7.58
C LEU A 39 4.09 2.62 8.14
N THR A 40 4.90 1.74 7.55
CA THR A 40 6.26 1.43 8.02
C THR A 40 7.27 1.76 6.94
N CYS A 41 8.38 2.36 7.34
CA CYS A 41 9.51 2.70 6.49
C CYS A 41 10.77 2.17 7.19
N ILE A 42 11.61 1.43 6.46
CA ILE A 42 12.80 0.77 7.01
C ILE A 42 14.02 1.37 6.32
N HIS A 43 14.95 1.89 7.12
CA HIS A 43 16.26 2.32 6.66
C HIS A 43 17.34 1.45 7.32
N PRO A 44 18.33 0.93 6.58
CA PRO A 44 19.34 0.00 7.11
C PRO A 44 20.22 0.58 8.23
N THR A 45 20.47 1.90 8.21
CA THR A 45 21.17 2.58 9.31
C THR A 45 20.13 3.27 10.20
N ASP A 46 19.89 2.65 11.35
CA ASP A 46 18.87 3.07 12.33
C ASP A 46 19.29 4.28 13.19
N ASP A 47 20.54 4.74 13.10
CA ASP A 47 21.10 5.56 14.17
C ASP A 47 20.60 7.02 14.21
N PHE A 48 20.35 7.73 13.10
CA PHE A 48 19.92 9.14 13.15
C PHE A 48 19.08 9.62 11.96
N SER A 49 18.43 8.69 11.27
CA SER A 49 17.78 8.95 9.99
C SER A 49 16.42 9.65 10.19
N SER A 50 16.32 10.95 9.88
CA SER A 50 15.04 11.69 9.97
C SER A 50 14.08 11.22 8.86
N ILE A 51 13.10 10.38 9.22
CA ILE A 51 12.08 9.88 8.28
C ILE A 51 10.96 10.91 8.14
N ILE A 52 10.68 11.34 6.92
CA ILE A 52 9.60 12.26 6.57
C ILE A 52 8.54 11.51 5.78
N TRP A 53 7.28 11.63 6.19
CA TRP A 53 6.13 11.09 5.48
C TRP A 53 5.42 12.16 4.67
N PHE A 54 5.10 11.83 3.43
CA PHE A 54 4.29 12.67 2.56
C PHE A 54 3.29 11.84 1.76
N ARG A 55 2.16 12.45 1.41
CA ARG A 55 1.15 11.85 0.52
C ARG A 55 1.25 12.49 -0.85
N HIS A 56 1.24 11.68 -1.88
CA HIS A 56 1.19 12.14 -3.26
C HIS A 56 -0.15 11.78 -3.88
N THR A 57 -0.80 12.77 -4.49
CA THR A 57 -2.01 12.64 -5.30
C THR A 57 -1.67 13.03 -6.74
N VAL A 58 -2.22 12.30 -7.73
CA VAL A 58 -1.94 12.54 -9.14
C VAL A 58 -2.35 13.97 -9.52
N GLY A 59 -1.37 14.79 -9.91
CA GLY A 59 -1.58 16.18 -10.33
C GLY A 59 -1.46 17.24 -9.22
N GLN A 60 -1.08 16.89 -7.99
CA GLN A 60 -0.83 17.86 -6.91
C GLN A 60 0.59 17.73 -6.32
N GLN A 61 1.04 18.82 -5.67
CA GLN A 61 2.29 18.85 -4.90
C GLN A 61 2.23 17.83 -3.73
N PRO A 62 3.33 17.12 -3.41
CA PRO A 62 3.38 16.23 -2.25
C PRO A 62 3.02 16.97 -0.95
N GLN A 63 2.10 16.39 -0.18
CA GLN A 63 1.61 16.95 1.09
C GLN A 63 2.41 16.37 2.26
N TYR A 64 3.10 17.22 3.03
CA TYR A 64 3.78 16.83 4.27
C TYR A 64 2.79 16.30 5.31
N ILE A 65 3.16 15.21 5.98
CA ILE A 65 2.34 14.59 7.03
C ILE A 65 3.02 14.65 8.39
N SER A 66 4.22 14.06 8.52
CA SER A 66 4.88 13.86 9.82
C SER A 66 6.34 13.43 9.65
N CYS A 67 7.12 13.49 10.73
CA CYS A 67 8.53 13.08 10.78
C CYS A 67 8.79 11.89 11.72
N VAL A 68 7.93 10.87 11.70
CA VAL A 68 8.01 9.70 12.61
C VAL A 68 8.40 8.43 11.88
N TYR A 69 9.11 7.53 12.57
CA TYR A 69 9.57 6.26 11.98
C TYR A 69 8.41 5.36 11.51
N LYS A 70 7.40 5.21 12.37
CA LYS A 70 6.13 4.52 12.07
C LYS A 70 5.02 5.55 12.08
N LEU A 71 4.21 5.57 11.02
CA LEU A 71 3.08 6.48 10.89
C LEU A 71 1.78 5.71 11.15
N PRO A 72 1.23 5.75 12.38
CA PRO A 72 -0.09 5.21 12.67
C PRO A 72 -1.17 6.16 12.13
N LYS A 73 -2.10 5.62 11.36
CA LYS A 73 -3.29 6.32 10.86
C LYS A 73 -4.51 5.65 11.49
N ARG A 74 -5.22 6.41 12.33
CA ARG A 74 -6.39 5.94 13.09
C ARG A 74 -7.68 6.42 12.46
N ASN A 75 -8.75 5.68 12.71
CA ASN A 75 -10.11 6.02 12.29
C ASN A 75 -10.17 6.32 10.79
N LEU A 76 -9.78 5.32 9.98
CA LEU A 76 -9.66 5.47 8.54
C LEU A 76 -10.97 5.93 7.90
N SER A 77 -10.84 6.94 7.03
CA SER A 77 -11.92 7.46 6.20
C SER A 77 -11.60 7.24 4.71
N PRO A 78 -12.60 7.24 3.81
CA PRO A 78 -12.34 7.14 2.37
C PRO A 78 -11.40 8.23 1.83
N SER A 79 -11.36 9.41 2.47
CA SER A 79 -10.43 10.51 2.14
C SER A 79 -8.96 10.25 2.49
N ASP A 80 -8.70 9.24 3.32
CA ASP A 80 -7.34 8.84 3.68
C ASP A 80 -6.71 7.90 2.63
N ALA A 81 -7.50 7.40 1.68
CA ALA A 81 -7.01 6.61 0.57
C ALA A 81 -6.02 7.40 -0.29
N GLY A 82 -4.94 6.75 -0.73
CA GLY A 82 -3.88 7.39 -1.50
C GLY A 82 -2.53 6.70 -1.36
N THR A 83 -1.50 7.26 -2.00
CA THR A 83 -0.14 6.71 -1.94
C THR A 83 0.74 7.52 -0.99
N TYR A 84 1.28 6.85 0.00
CA TYR A 84 2.12 7.41 1.05
C TYR A 84 3.57 7.05 0.79
N TYR A 85 4.43 8.05 0.78
CA TYR A 85 5.86 7.90 0.54
C TYR A 85 6.61 8.33 1.80
N CYS A 86 7.70 7.63 2.10
CA CYS A 86 8.66 8.09 3.08
C CYS A 86 9.93 8.59 2.38
N ALA A 87 10.56 9.61 2.95
CA ALA A 87 11.89 10.07 2.60
C ALA A 87 12.79 10.01 3.83
N VAL A 88 14.06 9.69 3.62
CA VAL A 88 15.05 9.60 4.68
C VAL A 88 16.23 10.50 4.33
N ALA A 89 16.56 11.43 5.22
CA ALA A 89 17.72 12.29 5.06
C ALA A 89 18.96 11.63 5.68
N THR A 90 19.96 11.37 4.85
CA THR A 90 21.29 10.88 5.26
C THR A 90 22.35 11.93 4.92
N CYS A 91 23.60 11.73 5.34
CA CYS A 91 24.66 12.68 5.05
C CYS A 91 24.92 12.77 3.53
N GLY A 92 24.44 13.85 2.89
CA GLY A 92 24.69 14.15 1.48
C GLY A 92 23.62 13.65 0.50
N GLU A 93 22.61 12.91 0.95
CA GLU A 93 21.56 12.38 0.07
C GLU A 93 20.19 12.25 0.77
N ILE A 94 19.11 12.48 0.00
CA ILE A 94 17.73 12.20 0.40
C ILE A 94 17.25 10.98 -0.37
N LEU A 95 16.90 9.93 0.36
CA LEU A 95 16.48 8.65 -0.20
C LEU A 95 14.96 8.55 -0.09
N PHE A 96 14.29 8.21 -1.20
CA PHE A 96 12.84 8.06 -1.24
C PHE A 96 12.45 6.58 -1.27
N GLY A 97 11.42 6.23 -0.49
CA GLY A 97 10.77 4.92 -0.58
C GLY A 97 9.88 4.81 -1.83
N ASN A 98 9.55 3.58 -2.21
CA ASN A 98 8.77 3.28 -3.42
C ASN A 98 7.26 3.64 -3.33
N GLY A 99 6.79 4.04 -2.15
CA GLY A 99 5.38 4.32 -1.88
C GLY A 99 4.59 3.10 -1.41
N THR A 100 3.61 3.35 -0.56
CA THR A 100 2.62 2.38 -0.09
C THR A 100 1.23 2.92 -0.40
N ARG A 101 0.45 2.18 -1.18
CA ARG A 101 -0.95 2.54 -1.48
C ARG A 101 -1.86 2.10 -0.35
N LEU A 102 -2.61 3.03 0.24
CA LEU A 102 -3.65 2.73 1.21
C LEU A 102 -5.01 2.73 0.50
N ASP A 103 -5.67 1.58 0.52
CA ASP A 103 -7.02 1.39 0.00
C ASP A 103 -8.00 1.27 1.17
N VAL A 104 -8.97 2.18 1.22
CA VAL A 104 -9.98 2.22 2.28
C VAL A 104 -11.28 1.67 1.72
N GLN A 105 -11.59 0.42 2.07
CA GLN A 105 -12.79 -0.25 1.61
C GLN A 105 -14.03 0.35 2.30
N GLY A 106 -14.83 1.05 1.51
CA GLY A 106 -16.09 1.64 1.94
C GLY A 106 -17.26 0.67 1.82
N THR A 107 -18.30 0.92 2.63
CA THR A 107 -19.60 0.23 2.56
C THR A 107 -20.24 0.28 1.18
N ALA A 108 -19.92 1.28 0.35
CA ALA A 108 -20.43 1.40 -1.01
C ALA A 108 -19.98 0.25 -1.94
N GLN A 109 -18.73 -0.22 -1.82
CA GLN A 109 -18.23 -1.35 -2.63
C GLN A 109 -18.97 -2.64 -2.26
N ILE A 110 -19.18 -2.85 -0.95
CA ILE A 110 -19.94 -3.98 -0.43
C ILE A 110 -21.41 -3.90 -0.88
N ALA A 111 -22.02 -2.72 -0.80
CA ALA A 111 -23.40 -2.51 -1.24
C ALA A 111 -23.58 -2.85 -2.73
N VAL A 112 -22.65 -2.41 -3.60
CA VAL A 112 -22.66 -2.75 -5.03
C VAL A 112 -22.56 -4.26 -5.26
N LEU A 113 -21.66 -4.95 -4.55
CA LEU A 113 -21.52 -6.41 -4.65
C LEU A 113 -22.80 -7.14 -4.21
N VAL A 114 -23.45 -6.65 -3.14
CA VAL A 114 -24.72 -7.20 -2.65
C VAL A 114 -25.81 -7.05 -3.70
N TRP A 115 -26.02 -5.86 -4.27
CA TRP A 115 -27.04 -5.66 -5.32
C TRP A 115 -26.80 -6.51 -6.56
N LEU A 116 -25.55 -6.66 -6.98
CA LEU A 116 -25.18 -7.54 -8.09
C LEU A 116 -25.50 -9.00 -7.79
N SER A 117 -25.23 -9.48 -6.57
CA SER A 117 -25.55 -10.86 -6.17
C SER A 117 -27.06 -11.13 -6.15
N ILE A 118 -27.86 -10.17 -5.66
CA ILE A 118 -29.32 -10.24 -5.66
C ILE A 118 -29.85 -10.29 -7.09
N GLY A 119 -29.38 -9.39 -7.96
CA GLY A 119 -29.79 -9.34 -9.37
C GLY A 119 -29.48 -10.64 -10.11
N ARG A 120 -28.28 -11.20 -9.91
CA ARG A 120 -27.88 -12.48 -10.54
C ARG A 120 -28.75 -13.65 -10.10
N THR A 121 -29.05 -13.72 -8.81
CA THR A 121 -29.85 -14.81 -8.24
C THR A 121 -31.31 -14.71 -8.71
N GLY A 122 -31.86 -13.50 -8.75
CA GLY A 122 -33.20 -13.23 -9.27
C GLY A 122 -33.36 -13.62 -10.74
N ALA A 123 -32.38 -13.29 -11.59
CA ALA A 123 -32.41 -13.66 -13.01
C ALA A 123 -32.37 -15.19 -13.22
N LEU A 124 -31.57 -15.91 -12.44
CA LEU A 124 -31.51 -17.38 -12.50
C LEU A 124 -32.83 -18.02 -12.07
N LEU A 125 -33.42 -17.56 -10.97
CA LEU A 125 -34.71 -18.07 -10.48
C LEU A 125 -35.84 -17.81 -11.48
N PHE A 126 -35.89 -16.61 -12.05
CA PHE A 126 -36.88 -16.25 -13.07
C PHE A 126 -36.73 -17.13 -14.33
N GLY A 127 -35.50 -17.33 -14.79
CA GLY A 127 -35.22 -18.23 -15.93
C GLY A 127 -35.67 -19.67 -15.67
N LEU A 128 -35.34 -20.24 -14.50
CA LEU A 128 -35.76 -21.59 -14.12
C LEU A 128 -37.30 -21.73 -14.06
N LEU A 129 -37.98 -20.72 -13.55
CA LEU A 129 -39.45 -20.70 -13.45
C LEU A 129 -40.11 -20.64 -14.83
N MET A 130 -39.59 -19.81 -15.73
CA MET A 130 -40.06 -19.75 -17.12
C MET A 130 -39.80 -21.06 -17.88
N CYS A 131 -38.64 -21.68 -17.71
CA CYS A 131 -38.36 -23.00 -18.28
C CYS A 131 -39.32 -24.07 -17.77
N ALA A 132 -39.60 -24.10 -16.47
CA ALA A 132 -40.56 -25.04 -15.89
C ALA A 132 -41.97 -24.85 -16.48
N LEU A 133 -42.45 -23.61 -16.60
CA LEU A 133 -43.75 -23.32 -17.22
C LEU A 133 -43.84 -23.79 -18.67
N ILE A 134 -42.78 -23.61 -19.48
CA ILE A 134 -42.76 -24.08 -20.87
C ILE A 134 -42.83 -25.61 -20.95
N ILE A 135 -42.15 -26.32 -20.03
CA ILE A 135 -42.18 -27.79 -19.97
C ILE A 135 -43.57 -28.29 -19.53
N TYR A 136 -44.15 -27.68 -18.50
CA TYR A 136 -45.47 -28.07 -17.98
C TYR A 136 -46.63 -27.67 -18.91
N CYS A 137 -46.53 -26.55 -19.62
CA CYS A 137 -47.55 -26.09 -20.57
C CYS A 137 -47.34 -26.60 -22.00
N LYS A 138 -46.37 -27.49 -22.25
CA LYS A 138 -46.27 -28.17 -23.54
C LYS A 138 -47.48 -29.11 -23.64
N PRO A 139 -48.49 -28.80 -24.47
CA PRO A 139 -49.60 -29.70 -24.66
C PRO A 139 -49.09 -30.87 -25.51
N GLU A 140 -49.42 -32.08 -25.08
CA GLU A 140 -49.12 -33.33 -25.78
C GLU A 140 -49.83 -33.40 -27.13
#